data_AF-W6A7S5-F1
#
_entry.id   AF-W6A7S5-F1
#
_cell.length_a   1.000
_cell.length_b   1.000
_cell.length_c   1.000
_cell.angle_alpha   90.00
_cell.angle_beta   90.00
_cell.angle_gamma   90.00
#
_symmetry.space_group_name_H-M   'P 1'
#
loop_
_entity.id
_entity.type
_entity.pdbx_description
1 polymer ?
#
loop_
_entity_poly.entity_id
_entity_poly.type
_entity_poly.pdbx_seq_one_letter_code
_entity_poly.pdbx_strand_id
1 'polypeptide(L)'
;MDSKSVYQSIVEMLYNTLKNEKTRTKILFDADFKAKIIVLVDNLLSLEVDHEATFKDNKWSTAFAKAVVNISKEKLKFEKPENKSISDCYADYADTLTYCFNTYEIDRSVLTSTNEAVEEDKIKEFKITDELKTKYSEDTIIASTVEVVDEKVEKPNTQQGFGSSSSKSGFESFGQSTNGGFGQPFTAPIPPMQDPRFYPYKSKPKYMKWLKIALGATFGILGAILIVINFVSMYVGATVDINPLFTGEPPVLTWTEWNKDITKLPFSISIFTYLGYSNSMAGGGWLFIILYAFMIAWITYNMIAPAKRYREQFVFPLINIIAPIMLIIFVLWGYIFNSFAFKGMTGNLDHIDFIARILKSNKIIIGKDQYDNFVAFFNSGSGKEFINTLDSQSKFGIPLLWIQFIFAIASIIFTIVVIMLNPKLDREKVAYANNEFQTMINEALQGRKHEIDPSIYEDQAEIDAFYQKIRDKQNRKNNRHKDDE
;
A
#
# COMPACT_ATOMS: atom_id res chain seq x y z
N MET A 1 -7.20 16.99 31.44
CA MET A 1 -6.47 18.13 30.85
C MET A 1 -7.46 18.89 30.00
N ASP A 2 -7.69 20.17 30.27
CA ASP A 2 -8.75 20.93 29.61
C ASP A 2 -8.26 21.49 28.26
N SER A 3 -9.06 21.36 27.19
CA SER A 3 -8.68 21.84 25.86
C SER A 3 -8.48 23.36 25.86
N LYS A 4 -9.27 24.09 26.64
CA LYS A 4 -9.17 25.54 26.79
C LYS A 4 -7.88 25.97 27.48
N SER A 5 -7.42 25.22 28.48
CA SER A 5 -6.17 25.56 29.19
C SER A 5 -4.95 25.36 28.29
N VAL A 6 -4.92 24.25 27.52
CA VAL A 6 -3.82 23.99 26.55
C VAL A 6 -3.83 25.03 25.44
N TYR A 7 -5.01 25.37 24.93
CA TYR A 7 -5.17 26.43 23.93
C TYR A 7 -4.65 27.78 24.43
N GLN A 8 -5.02 28.18 25.65
CA GLN A 8 -4.52 29.41 26.28
C GLN A 8 -2.98 29.41 26.39
N SER A 9 -2.38 28.31 26.88
CA SER A 9 -0.93 28.22 27.04
C SER A 9 -0.18 28.36 25.70
N ILE A 10 -0.72 27.78 24.61
CA ILE A 10 -0.12 27.92 23.27
C ILE A 10 -0.25 29.36 22.77
N VAL A 11 -1.40 30.00 22.95
CA VAL A 11 -1.62 31.41 22.56
C VAL A 11 -0.66 32.35 23.29
N GLU A 12 -0.51 32.20 24.60
CA GLU A 12 0.39 33.03 25.42
C GLU A 12 1.85 32.84 25.02
N MET A 13 2.26 31.60 24.77
CA MET A 13 3.62 31.29 24.32
C MET A 13 3.91 31.87 22.94
N LEU A 14 3.01 31.69 21.97
CA LEU A 14 3.18 32.26 20.63
C LEU A 14 3.27 33.78 20.70
N TYR A 15 2.41 34.43 21.49
CA TYR A 15 2.46 35.88 21.69
C TYR A 15 3.82 36.33 22.26
N ASN A 16 4.28 35.70 23.34
CA ASN A 16 5.56 36.04 23.96
C ASN A 16 6.76 35.74 23.05
N THR A 17 6.66 34.71 22.21
CA THR A 17 7.68 34.36 21.20
C THR A 17 7.80 35.44 20.13
N LEU A 18 6.68 35.98 19.65
CA LEU A 18 6.67 37.07 18.66
C LEU A 18 7.05 38.42 19.27
N LYS A 19 6.74 38.63 20.55
CA LYS A 19 7.12 39.84 21.29
C LYS A 19 8.64 39.92 21.51
N ASN A 20 9.26 38.81 21.92
CA ASN A 20 10.70 38.77 22.17
C ASN A 20 11.47 38.87 20.85
N GLU A 21 12.31 39.91 20.74
CA GLU A 21 13.05 40.22 19.51
C GLU A 21 13.99 39.10 19.07
N LYS A 22 14.60 38.38 20.04
CA LYS A 22 15.54 37.29 19.78
C LYS A 22 14.80 36.11 19.13
N THR A 23 13.74 35.60 19.77
CA THR A 23 12.93 34.49 19.19
C THR A 23 12.23 34.89 17.92
N ARG A 24 11.68 36.10 17.84
CA ARG A 24 11.08 36.61 16.60
C ARG A 24 12.07 36.57 15.44
N THR A 25 13.30 37.00 15.66
CA THR A 25 14.35 37.00 14.63
C THR A 25 14.81 35.58 14.31
N LYS A 26 14.86 34.67 15.29
CA LYS A 26 15.19 33.26 15.06
C LYS A 26 14.14 32.50 14.24
N ILE A 27 12.87 32.92 14.22
CA ILE A 27 11.87 32.36 13.28
C ILE A 27 12.31 32.56 11.81
N LEU A 28 13.08 33.61 11.50
CA LEU A 28 13.60 33.85 10.15
C LEU A 28 14.82 32.98 9.83
N PHE A 29 15.73 32.81 10.77
CA PHE A 29 17.04 32.19 10.51
C PHE A 29 17.14 30.70 10.88
N ASP A 30 16.34 30.24 11.84
CA ASP A 30 16.34 28.86 12.32
C ASP A 30 15.13 28.11 11.76
N ALA A 31 15.38 27.22 10.80
CA ALA A 31 14.36 26.44 10.13
C ALA A 31 13.66 25.45 11.08
N ASP A 32 14.39 24.89 12.04
CA ASP A 32 13.86 23.92 13.00
C ASP A 32 12.94 24.61 14.01
N PHE A 33 13.33 25.81 14.46
CA PHE A 33 12.49 26.63 15.31
C PHE A 33 11.23 27.11 14.59
N LYS A 34 11.37 27.57 13.34
CA LYS A 34 10.24 27.94 12.48
C LYS A 34 9.26 26.78 12.32
N ALA A 35 9.73 25.56 12.10
CA ALA A 35 8.89 24.36 12.00
C ALA A 35 8.11 24.09 13.29
N LYS A 36 8.75 24.22 14.46
CA LYS A 36 8.06 24.08 15.76
C LYS A 36 6.96 25.13 15.96
N ILE A 37 7.21 26.38 15.56
CA ILE A 37 6.21 27.44 15.61
C ILE A 37 5.03 27.16 14.67
N ILE A 38 5.27 26.61 13.49
CA ILE A 38 4.20 26.17 12.57
C ILE A 38 3.34 25.08 13.22
N VAL A 39 3.98 24.07 13.84
CA VAL A 39 3.25 22.99 14.55
C VAL A 39 2.37 23.54 15.67
N LEU A 40 2.81 24.56 16.41
CA LEU A 40 1.97 25.20 17.43
C LEU A 40 0.75 25.93 16.82
N VAL A 41 0.90 26.57 15.66
CA VAL A 41 -0.21 27.20 14.94
C VAL A 41 -1.19 26.15 14.41
N ASP A 42 -0.69 25.03 13.89
CA ASP A 42 -1.50 23.89 13.44
C ASP A 42 -2.24 23.22 14.62
N ASN A 43 -1.63 23.19 15.80
CA ASN A 43 -2.28 22.73 17.03
C ASN A 43 -3.42 23.66 17.46
N LEU A 44 -3.27 24.99 17.31
CA LEU A 44 -4.38 25.92 17.52
C LEU A 44 -5.53 25.64 16.55
N LEU A 45 -5.25 25.35 15.28
CA LEU A 45 -6.28 24.99 14.29
C LEU A 45 -7.03 23.71 14.68
N SER A 46 -6.34 22.66 15.15
CA SER A 46 -7.01 21.45 15.62
C SER A 46 -7.85 21.72 16.87
N LEU A 47 -7.32 22.44 17.87
CA LEU A 47 -8.05 22.76 19.09
C LEU A 47 -9.30 23.63 18.85
N GLU A 48 -9.26 24.54 17.87
CA GLU A 48 -10.40 25.39 17.49
C GLU A 48 -11.51 24.66 16.73
N VAL A 49 -11.17 23.58 16.01
CA VAL A 49 -12.10 22.85 15.14
C VAL A 49 -12.61 21.57 15.81
N ASP A 50 -11.73 20.79 16.45
CA ASP A 50 -12.06 19.49 17.03
C ASP A 50 -12.55 19.59 18.48
N HIS A 51 -12.13 20.64 19.19
CA HIS A 51 -12.39 20.80 20.63
C HIS A 51 -13.08 22.12 21.00
N GLU A 52 -13.53 22.88 19.99
CA GLU A 52 -14.21 24.18 20.13
C GLU A 52 -13.51 25.13 21.11
N ALA A 53 -12.18 25.04 21.22
CA ALA A 53 -11.41 25.86 22.15
C ALA A 53 -11.29 27.29 21.62
N THR A 54 -11.54 28.25 22.50
CA THR A 54 -11.37 29.68 22.25
C THR A 54 -10.64 30.32 23.42
N PHE A 55 -9.97 31.44 23.16
CA PHE A 55 -9.35 32.26 24.20
C PHE A 55 -9.93 33.66 24.12
N LYS A 56 -10.58 34.10 25.21
CA LYS A 56 -11.36 35.36 25.24
C LYS A 56 -12.38 35.43 24.10
N ASP A 57 -13.08 34.31 23.86
CA ASP A 57 -14.08 34.13 22.79
C ASP A 57 -13.58 34.33 21.35
N ASN A 58 -12.27 34.44 21.15
CA ASN A 58 -11.64 34.62 19.85
C ASN A 58 -10.83 33.39 19.42
N LYS A 59 -10.73 33.20 18.10
CA LYS A 59 -9.87 32.22 17.43
C LYS A 59 -8.59 32.91 16.95
N TRP A 60 -7.44 32.40 17.38
CA TRP A 60 -6.14 33.06 17.23
C TRP A 60 -5.22 32.41 16.18
N SER A 61 -5.53 31.18 15.73
CA SER A 61 -4.74 30.45 14.73
C SER A 61 -4.40 31.29 13.49
N THR A 62 -5.40 31.99 12.94
CA THR A 62 -5.27 32.80 11.72
C THR A 62 -4.41 34.05 11.94
N ALA A 63 -4.49 34.67 13.13
CA ALA A 63 -3.68 35.84 13.47
C ALA A 63 -2.19 35.47 13.56
N PHE A 64 -1.88 34.36 14.23
CA PHE A 64 -0.51 33.86 14.35
C PHE A 64 0.05 33.34 13.02
N ALA A 65 -0.74 32.62 12.21
CA ALA A 65 -0.32 32.17 10.89
C ALA A 65 0.14 33.34 10.00
N LYS A 66 -0.63 34.43 9.96
CA LYS A 66 -0.29 35.65 9.21
C LYS A 66 0.98 36.31 9.74
N ALA A 67 1.15 36.38 11.05
CA ALA A 67 2.35 36.96 11.66
C ALA A 67 3.61 36.16 11.31
N VAL A 68 3.55 34.83 11.39
CA VAL A 68 4.69 33.95 11.06
C VAL A 68 5.07 34.06 9.57
N VAL A 69 4.09 34.13 8.66
CA VAL A 69 4.34 34.37 7.23
C VAL A 69 4.99 35.75 7.01
N ASN A 70 4.50 36.79 7.70
CA ASN A 70 5.06 38.14 7.58
C ASN A 70 6.50 38.25 8.10
N ILE A 71 6.85 37.47 9.12
CA ILE A 71 8.16 37.40 9.75
C ILE A 71 9.14 36.61 8.88
N SER A 72 8.74 35.43 8.41
CA SER A 72 9.58 34.53 7.59
C SER A 72 9.75 34.99 6.15
N LYS A 73 8.82 35.80 5.61
CA LYS A 73 8.77 36.20 4.18
C LYS A 73 8.67 35.03 3.20
N GLU A 74 8.24 33.87 3.66
CA GLU A 74 8.06 32.66 2.86
C GLU A 74 6.57 32.28 2.74
N LYS A 75 6.21 31.57 1.66
CA LYS A 75 4.88 30.98 1.52
C LYS A 75 4.81 29.70 2.37
N LEU A 76 4.20 29.80 3.55
CA LEU A 76 4.00 28.68 4.47
C LEU A 76 2.59 28.10 4.34
N LYS A 77 2.49 26.77 4.40
CA LYS A 77 1.21 26.04 4.42
C LYS A 77 0.93 25.62 5.87
N PHE A 78 -0.24 25.99 6.38
CA PHE A 78 -0.75 25.57 7.68
C PHE A 78 -1.85 24.55 7.45
N GLU A 79 -1.78 23.42 8.13
CA GLU A 79 -2.71 22.32 7.96
C GLU A 79 -3.23 21.87 9.30
N LYS A 80 -4.54 21.65 9.39
CA LYS A 80 -5.13 21.04 10.58
C LYS A 80 -4.63 19.59 10.68
N PRO A 81 -3.92 19.21 11.75
CA PRO A 81 -3.48 17.84 11.93
C PRO A 81 -4.68 16.91 12.19
N GLU A 82 -4.74 15.77 11.52
CA GLU A 82 -5.84 14.81 11.69
C GLU A 82 -5.72 14.03 13.00
N ASN A 83 -6.81 13.99 13.79
CA ASN A 83 -6.96 13.16 15.00
C ASN A 83 -5.90 13.39 16.10
N LYS A 84 -5.37 14.61 16.22
CA LYS A 84 -4.37 14.94 17.25
C LYS A 84 -5.03 15.07 18.61
N SER A 85 -4.48 14.41 19.64
CA SER A 85 -5.06 14.48 20.98
C SER A 85 -4.65 15.75 21.72
N ILE A 86 -5.45 16.19 22.70
CA ILE A 86 -5.10 17.33 23.58
C ILE A 86 -3.74 17.14 24.26
N SER A 87 -3.40 15.88 24.60
CA SER A 87 -2.11 15.54 25.21
C SER A 87 -0.94 15.75 24.24
N ASP A 88 -1.13 15.44 22.95
CA ASP A 88 -0.11 15.64 21.93
C ASP A 88 0.13 17.13 21.67
N CYS A 89 -0.96 17.93 21.62
CA CYS A 89 -0.85 19.39 21.50
C CYS A 89 -0.05 20.01 22.68
N TYR A 90 -0.24 19.49 23.90
CA TYR A 90 0.53 19.93 25.06
C TYR A 90 2.00 19.46 25.01
N ALA A 91 2.26 18.26 24.49
CA ALA A 91 3.62 17.76 24.33
C ALA A 91 4.44 18.67 23.39
N ASP A 92 3.85 19.10 22.26
CA ASP A 92 4.53 20.01 21.32
C ASP A 92 4.79 21.40 21.94
N TYR A 93 3.86 21.89 22.75
CA TYR A 93 4.03 23.10 23.53
C TYR A 93 5.23 22.98 24.50
N ALA A 94 5.28 21.90 25.28
CA ALA A 94 6.36 21.66 26.23
C ALA A 94 7.72 21.45 25.54
N ASP A 95 7.72 20.76 24.40
CA ASP A 95 8.91 20.57 23.57
C ASP A 95 9.43 21.91 23.02
N THR A 96 8.55 22.76 22.51
CA THR A 96 8.95 24.08 21.99
C THR A 96 9.50 24.99 23.10
N LEU A 97 8.92 24.96 24.31
CA LEU A 97 9.48 25.69 25.46
C LEU A 97 10.87 25.20 25.84
N THR A 98 11.06 23.87 25.80
CA THR A 98 12.35 23.23 26.11
C THR A 98 13.38 23.58 25.04
N TYR A 99 12.98 23.63 23.77
CA TYR A 99 13.83 24.07 22.67
C TYR A 99 14.30 25.52 22.85
N CYS A 100 13.40 26.45 23.18
CA CYS A 100 13.77 27.84 23.43
C CYS A 100 14.73 27.99 24.60
N PHE A 101 14.52 27.24 25.68
CA PHE A 101 15.38 27.27 26.85
C PHE A 101 16.78 26.71 26.54
N ASN A 102 16.85 25.54 25.90
CA ASN A 102 18.13 24.87 25.63
C ASN A 102 18.94 25.54 24.52
N THR A 103 18.28 26.10 23.51
CA THR A 103 18.96 26.61 22.29
C THR A 103 19.22 28.10 22.38
N TYR A 104 18.31 28.87 22.97
CA TYR A 104 18.39 30.33 23.02
C TYR A 104 18.61 30.90 24.42
N GLU A 105 18.70 30.03 25.43
CA GLU A 105 18.87 30.39 26.85
C GLU A 105 17.76 31.35 27.32
N ILE A 106 16.55 31.18 26.80
CA ILE A 106 15.39 32.00 27.20
C ILE A 106 14.66 31.27 28.31
N ASP A 107 14.57 31.92 29.47
CA ASP A 107 13.83 31.41 30.61
C ASP A 107 12.37 31.10 30.23
N ARG A 108 11.89 29.93 30.67
CA ARG A 108 10.51 29.48 30.40
C ARG A 108 9.49 30.50 30.91
N SER A 109 9.78 31.17 32.02
CA SER A 109 8.95 32.20 32.61
C SER A 109 8.71 33.41 31.69
N VAL A 110 9.65 33.73 30.81
CA VAL A 110 9.49 34.81 29.82
C VAL A 110 8.45 34.42 28.77
N LEU A 111 8.46 33.17 28.32
CA LEU A 111 7.56 32.66 27.30
C LEU A 111 6.19 32.26 27.86
N THR A 112 6.09 31.91 29.14
CA THR A 112 4.82 31.55 29.80
C THR A 112 4.22 32.68 30.65
N SER A 113 4.73 33.91 30.52
CA SER A 113 4.23 35.04 31.30
C SER A 113 2.81 35.44 30.85
N THR A 114 1.89 35.54 31.82
CA THR A 114 0.47 35.89 31.61
C THR A 114 0.17 37.37 31.84
N ASN A 115 1.21 38.17 32.08
CA ASN A 115 1.09 39.53 32.65
C ASN A 115 0.52 40.59 31.69
N GLU A 116 0.34 40.27 30.41
CA GLU A 116 -0.16 41.23 29.41
C GLU A 116 -1.31 40.66 28.58
N ALA A 117 -2.28 41.52 28.25
CA ALA A 117 -3.40 41.14 27.41
C ALA A 117 -2.94 40.90 25.96
N VAL A 118 -3.14 39.66 25.48
CA VAL A 118 -2.99 39.32 24.06
C VAL A 118 -4.03 40.10 23.25
N GLU A 119 -3.56 40.93 22.32
CA GLU A 119 -4.36 41.77 21.42
C GLU A 119 -3.99 41.46 19.96
N GLU A 120 -5.00 41.34 19.08
CA GLU A 120 -4.80 40.93 17.68
C GLU A 120 -4.01 41.97 16.86
N ASP A 121 -4.19 43.26 17.16
CA ASP A 121 -3.52 44.34 16.42
C ASP A 121 -2.01 44.38 16.70
N LYS A 122 -1.59 44.10 17.94
CA LYS A 122 -0.16 43.97 18.30
C LYS A 122 0.52 42.80 17.60
N ILE A 123 -0.19 41.69 17.38
CA ILE A 123 0.35 40.52 16.68
C ILE A 123 0.69 40.86 15.21
N LYS A 124 -0.09 41.73 14.57
CA LYS A 124 0.14 42.17 13.18
C LYS A 124 1.29 43.18 13.05
N GLU A 125 1.63 43.87 14.14
CA GLU A 125 2.68 44.89 14.18
C GLU A 125 4.09 44.31 14.37
N PHE A 126 4.21 43.05 14.82
CA PHE A 126 5.51 42.39 14.98
C PHE A 126 6.20 42.19 13.62
N LYS A 127 7.17 43.06 13.33
CA LYS A 127 8.02 43.02 12.12
C LYS A 127 9.49 42.87 12.51
N ILE A 128 10.27 42.22 11.65
CA ILE A 128 11.73 42.22 11.75
C ILE A 128 12.25 43.42 10.94
N THR A 129 12.90 44.38 11.60
CA THR A 129 13.67 45.46 10.96
C THR A 129 15.07 44.95 10.58
N ASP A 130 15.73 45.60 9.62
CA ASP A 130 17.07 45.17 9.18
C ASP A 130 18.14 45.31 10.28
N GLU A 131 17.93 46.22 11.25
CA GLU A 131 18.75 46.34 12.46
C GLU A 131 18.64 45.13 13.41
N LEU A 132 17.47 44.48 13.49
CA LEU A 132 17.29 43.27 14.28
C LEU A 132 17.94 42.05 13.61
N LYS A 133 17.94 42.02 12.27
CA LYS A 133 18.62 40.97 11.50
C LYS A 133 20.12 40.98 11.78
N THR A 134 20.76 42.14 11.76
CA THR A 134 22.20 42.27 12.03
C THR A 134 22.55 41.98 13.50
N LYS A 135 21.69 42.39 14.45
CA LYS A 135 21.93 42.15 15.89
C LYS A 135 21.90 40.66 16.30
N TYR A 136 21.11 39.83 15.62
CA TYR A 136 20.91 38.42 16.01
C TYR A 136 21.31 37.40 14.92
N SER A 137 22.03 37.83 13.87
CA SER A 137 22.51 36.95 12.79
C SER A 137 23.80 36.20 13.15
N GLU A 138 24.66 36.76 14.00
CA GLU A 138 25.95 36.14 14.39
C GLU A 138 25.80 34.88 15.26
N ASP A 139 24.64 34.67 15.88
CA ASP A 139 24.29 33.44 16.62
C ASP A 139 23.92 32.26 15.69
N THR A 140 24.32 32.30 14.41
CA THR A 140 23.99 31.28 13.39
C THR A 140 25.10 31.21 12.34
N ILE A 141 26.18 30.45 12.63
CA ILE A 141 27.13 30.01 11.61
C ILE A 141 26.59 28.75 10.95
N ILE A 142 25.83 28.90 9.86
CA ILE A 142 25.87 27.94 8.74
C ILE A 142 25.82 28.76 7.45
N ALA A 143 26.93 28.74 6.71
CA ALA A 143 27.04 29.32 5.39
C ALA A 143 26.06 28.62 4.43
N SER A 144 25.08 29.34 3.91
CA SER A 144 24.45 28.96 2.65
C SER A 144 25.35 29.47 1.53
N THR A 145 26.09 28.55 0.91
CA THR A 145 26.54 28.79 -0.46
C THR A 145 25.30 28.79 -1.34
N VAL A 146 24.90 29.97 -1.80
CA VAL A 146 23.94 30.13 -2.88
C VAL A 146 24.60 29.56 -4.13
N GLU A 147 24.23 28.33 -4.50
CA GLU A 147 24.45 27.85 -5.86
C GLU A 147 23.39 28.51 -6.73
N VAL A 148 23.81 29.49 -7.53
CA VAL A 148 23.00 30.10 -8.57
C VAL A 148 22.73 29.02 -9.62
N VAL A 149 21.55 28.41 -9.58
CA VAL A 149 21.08 27.54 -10.66
C VAL A 149 20.63 28.44 -11.81
N ASP A 150 21.42 28.47 -12.88
CA ASP A 150 21.06 29.08 -14.15
C ASP A 150 19.74 28.50 -14.69
N GLU A 151 18.84 29.39 -15.07
CA GLU A 151 17.44 29.17 -15.43
C GLU A 151 17.22 28.44 -16.78
N LYS A 152 18.18 27.64 -17.29
CA LYS A 152 18.10 27.11 -18.66
C LYS A 152 18.49 25.64 -18.91
N VAL A 153 18.73 24.81 -17.89
CA VAL A 153 18.91 23.36 -18.14
C VAL A 153 18.25 22.51 -17.05
N GLU A 154 16.92 22.46 -17.05
CA GLU A 154 16.19 21.33 -16.46
C GLU A 154 15.27 20.70 -17.49
N LYS A 155 15.70 19.56 -18.01
CA LYS A 155 14.77 18.53 -18.48
C LYS A 155 14.26 17.82 -17.23
N PRO A 156 12.93 17.61 -17.08
CA PRO A 156 12.40 16.93 -15.92
C PRO A 156 12.89 15.49 -15.93
N ASN A 157 13.56 15.08 -14.85
CA ASN A 157 13.84 13.67 -14.61
C ASN A 157 12.51 12.99 -14.29
N THR A 158 11.87 12.52 -15.35
CA THR A 158 10.74 11.62 -15.32
C THR A 158 11.26 10.25 -14.92
N GLN A 159 11.30 9.97 -13.63
CA GLN A 159 11.09 8.62 -13.09
C GLN A 159 10.98 8.67 -11.57
N GLN A 160 9.74 8.42 -11.11
CA GLN A 160 9.40 7.41 -10.09
C GLN A 160 8.37 7.92 -9.08
N GLY A 161 7.16 8.15 -9.58
CA GLY A 161 5.93 8.06 -8.79
C GLY A 161 5.02 7.01 -9.42
N PHE A 162 4.61 6.00 -8.65
CA PHE A 162 3.21 5.86 -8.20
C PHE A 162 2.92 4.53 -7.48
N GLY A 163 2.26 4.66 -6.31
CA GLY A 163 1.52 3.62 -5.57
C GLY A 163 2.27 3.09 -4.34
N SER A 164 1.75 3.12 -3.11
CA SER A 164 0.43 3.43 -2.59
C SER A 164 0.57 3.62 -1.08
N SER A 165 -0.11 4.64 -0.57
CA SER A 165 -0.50 4.84 0.82
C SER A 165 -1.15 3.60 1.44
N SER A 166 -0.73 3.24 2.66
CA SER A 166 -1.62 2.81 3.76
C SER A 166 -0.81 2.39 4.99
N SER A 167 -1.08 3.08 6.11
CA SER A 167 -1.00 2.58 7.50
C SER A 167 0.35 2.10 8.04
N LYS A 168 1.01 2.97 8.82
CA LYS A 168 1.76 2.70 10.06
C LYS A 168 2.14 4.06 10.66
N SER A 169 1.33 4.65 11.54
CA SER A 169 1.38 4.44 12.99
C SER A 169 2.80 4.47 13.53
N GLY A 170 3.21 5.67 13.99
CA GLY A 170 4.18 5.93 15.05
C GLY A 170 5.63 5.51 14.80
N PHE A 171 6.55 6.45 15.04
CA PHE A 171 7.97 6.19 15.33
C PHE A 171 9.00 6.30 14.18
N GLU A 172 8.77 7.11 13.14
CA GLU A 172 9.82 7.39 12.12
C GLU A 172 10.48 8.79 12.20
N SER A 173 10.13 9.65 13.16
CA SER A 173 10.66 11.03 13.20
C SER A 173 11.87 11.27 14.11
N PHE A 174 12.65 10.25 14.49
CA PHE A 174 13.85 10.44 15.34
C PHE A 174 15.19 10.22 14.60
N GLY A 175 15.14 9.85 13.31
CA GLY A 175 16.35 9.46 12.55
C GLY A 175 16.94 10.53 11.63
N GLN A 176 16.40 11.75 11.60
CA GLN A 176 16.78 12.70 10.53
C GLN A 176 16.78 14.18 10.95
N SER A 177 17.32 14.52 12.12
CA SER A 177 17.74 15.91 12.42
C SER A 177 18.76 16.01 13.56
N THR A 178 19.85 15.25 13.48
CA THR A 178 20.99 15.44 14.40
C THR A 178 22.27 15.49 13.60
N ASN A 179 22.49 16.63 12.94
CA ASN A 179 23.82 16.99 12.49
C ASN A 179 24.05 18.48 12.73
N GLY A 180 24.77 18.78 13.80
CA GLY A 180 25.33 20.10 14.08
C GLY A 180 25.13 20.55 15.53
N GLY A 181 26.17 20.43 16.36
CA GLY A 181 26.28 21.27 17.57
C GLY A 181 26.67 20.64 18.89
N PHE A 182 27.39 19.52 18.96
CA PHE A 182 28.10 19.14 20.20
C PHE A 182 29.47 18.53 19.87
N GLY A 183 30.49 18.88 20.66
CA GLY A 183 31.92 18.60 20.44
C GLY A 183 32.35 17.13 20.51
N GLN A 184 31.47 16.20 20.20
CA GLN A 184 31.73 14.83 19.77
C GLN A 184 30.61 14.44 18.82
N PRO A 185 30.87 13.79 17.67
CA PRO A 185 29.82 13.40 16.75
C PRO A 185 28.93 12.33 17.42
N PHE A 186 27.86 12.78 18.07
CA PHE A 186 26.80 11.89 18.51
C PHE A 186 26.06 11.43 17.25
N THR A 187 26.56 10.35 16.67
CA THR A 187 25.82 9.58 15.68
C THR A 187 24.69 8.91 16.42
N ALA A 188 23.47 9.44 16.27
CA ALA A 188 22.29 8.83 16.86
C ALA A 188 22.27 7.34 16.45
N PRO A 189 22.29 6.41 17.42
CA PRO A 189 22.30 4.99 17.12
C PRO A 189 21.03 4.61 16.34
N ILE A 190 21.18 3.67 15.42
CA ILE A 190 20.09 3.24 14.54
C ILE A 190 18.98 2.61 15.41
N PRO A 191 17.71 3.04 15.27
CA PRO A 191 16.59 2.41 15.96
C PRO A 191 16.56 0.89 15.71
N PRO A 192 16.20 0.05 16.70
CA PRO A 192 16.23 -1.40 16.57
C PRO A 192 15.46 -1.91 15.34
N MET A 193 14.34 -1.29 14.99
CA MET A 193 13.56 -1.67 13.81
C MET A 193 14.26 -1.43 12.47
N GLN A 194 15.19 -0.49 12.41
CA GLN A 194 15.97 -0.16 11.22
C GLN A 194 17.28 -0.96 11.15
N ASP A 195 17.76 -1.50 12.28
CA ASP A 195 18.97 -2.31 12.35
C ASP A 195 18.78 -3.70 11.68
N PRO A 196 19.56 -4.07 10.65
CA PRO A 196 19.50 -5.40 10.02
C PRO A 196 19.60 -6.59 10.99
N ARG A 197 20.27 -6.39 12.14
CA ARG A 197 20.50 -7.42 13.16
C ARG A 197 19.31 -7.69 14.05
N PHE A 198 18.39 -6.75 14.17
CA PHE A 198 17.23 -6.99 15.03
C PHE A 198 16.23 -7.90 14.32
N TYR A 199 15.71 -8.93 14.99
CA TYR A 199 14.67 -9.80 14.44
C TYR A 199 13.41 -9.73 15.33
N PRO A 200 12.31 -9.10 14.87
CA PRO A 200 11.16 -8.76 15.72
C PRO A 200 10.13 -9.89 15.89
N TYR A 201 10.43 -11.13 15.49
CA TYR A 201 9.46 -12.22 15.49
C TYR A 201 9.86 -13.34 16.44
N LYS A 202 8.84 -14.07 16.96
CA LYS A 202 9.01 -15.13 17.97
C LYS A 202 9.73 -16.38 17.45
N SER A 203 9.68 -16.65 16.15
CA SER A 203 10.20 -17.89 15.58
C SER A 203 10.86 -17.67 14.22
N LYS A 204 11.81 -18.55 13.86
CA LYS A 204 12.54 -18.53 12.57
C LYS A 204 12.31 -19.83 11.80
N PRO A 205 11.19 -19.97 11.08
CA PRO A 205 10.91 -21.19 10.30
C PRO A 205 11.92 -21.35 9.14
N LYS A 206 12.86 -22.28 9.27
CA LYS A 206 13.92 -22.55 8.26
C LYS A 206 13.37 -22.98 6.89
N TYR A 207 12.18 -23.57 6.86
CA TYR A 207 11.51 -24.07 5.66
C TYR A 207 10.67 -23.01 4.92
N MET A 208 10.56 -21.78 5.46
CA MET A 208 9.71 -20.72 4.88
C MET A 208 10.04 -20.46 3.41
N LYS A 209 11.33 -20.45 3.04
CA LYS A 209 11.77 -20.29 1.64
C LYS A 209 11.12 -21.31 0.70
N TRP A 210 11.07 -22.59 1.10
CA TRP A 210 10.50 -23.65 0.27
C TRP A 210 8.98 -23.56 0.20
N LEU A 211 8.32 -23.19 1.30
CA LEU A 211 6.89 -22.92 1.31
C LEU A 211 6.51 -21.79 0.36
N LYS A 212 7.28 -20.69 0.34
CA LYS A 212 7.06 -19.58 -0.59
C LYS A 212 7.21 -19.99 -2.06
N ILE A 213 8.23 -20.80 -2.37
CA ILE A 213 8.44 -21.32 -3.73
C ILE A 213 7.29 -22.27 -4.12
N ALA A 214 6.87 -23.16 -3.23
CA ALA A 214 5.76 -24.07 -3.48
C ALA A 214 4.46 -23.30 -3.73
N LEU A 215 4.16 -22.30 -2.88
CA LEU A 215 3.01 -21.42 -3.03
C LEU A 215 3.05 -20.65 -4.36
N GLY A 216 4.21 -20.05 -4.69
CA GLY A 216 4.41 -19.35 -5.95
C GLY A 216 4.24 -20.26 -7.17
N ALA A 217 4.75 -21.48 -7.11
CA ALA A 217 4.59 -22.47 -8.18
C ALA A 217 3.11 -22.88 -8.35
N THR A 218 2.38 -23.15 -7.26
CA THR A 218 0.96 -23.51 -7.34
C THR A 218 0.12 -22.38 -7.92
N PHE A 219 0.35 -21.13 -7.52
CA PHE A 219 -0.35 -19.97 -8.09
C PHE A 219 0.05 -19.68 -9.53
N GLY A 220 1.33 -19.85 -9.88
CA GLY A 220 1.82 -19.70 -11.25
C GLY A 220 1.15 -20.71 -12.20
N ILE A 221 1.06 -21.98 -11.80
CA ILE A 221 0.40 -23.03 -12.58
C ILE A 221 -1.11 -22.77 -12.68
N LEU A 222 -1.76 -22.46 -11.55
CA LEU A 222 -3.20 -22.12 -11.53
C LEU A 222 -3.52 -20.97 -12.49
N GLY A 223 -2.70 -19.92 -12.45
CA GLY A 223 -2.84 -18.76 -13.31
C GLY A 223 -2.57 -19.07 -14.78
N ALA A 224 -1.53 -19.85 -15.09
CA ALA A 224 -1.25 -20.28 -16.46
C ALA A 224 -2.42 -21.08 -17.07
N ILE A 225 -3.00 -22.01 -16.30
CA ILE A 225 -4.19 -22.76 -16.72
C ILE A 225 -5.38 -21.83 -16.94
N LEU A 226 -5.60 -20.84 -16.04
CA LEU A 226 -6.66 -19.85 -16.22
C LEU A 226 -6.50 -19.06 -17.53
N ILE A 227 -5.26 -18.66 -17.88
CA ILE A 227 -4.98 -17.98 -19.15
C ILE A 227 -5.28 -18.90 -20.33
N VAL A 228 -4.85 -20.16 -20.29
CA VAL A 228 -5.13 -21.15 -21.34
C VAL A 228 -6.63 -21.35 -21.51
N ILE A 229 -7.39 -21.49 -20.42
CA ILE A 229 -8.85 -21.64 -20.46
C ILE A 229 -9.49 -20.41 -21.13
N ASN A 230 -9.09 -19.19 -20.74
CA ASN A 230 -9.64 -17.97 -21.34
C ASN A 230 -9.25 -17.84 -22.82
N PHE A 231 -8.01 -18.16 -23.18
CA PHE A 231 -7.55 -18.15 -24.56
C PHE A 231 -8.36 -19.13 -25.41
N VAL A 232 -8.46 -20.38 -24.98
CA VAL A 232 -9.24 -21.40 -25.69
C VAL A 232 -10.73 -21.04 -25.73
N SER A 233 -11.29 -20.40 -24.69
CA SER A 233 -12.67 -19.91 -24.70
C SER A 233 -12.93 -18.84 -25.77
N MET A 234 -11.92 -18.04 -26.13
CA MET A 234 -12.03 -17.03 -27.19
C MET A 234 -11.94 -17.64 -28.59
N TYR A 235 -11.18 -18.73 -28.74
CA TYR A 235 -10.84 -19.30 -30.06
C TYR A 235 -11.61 -20.57 -30.41
N VAL A 236 -12.19 -21.23 -29.43
CA VAL A 236 -12.90 -22.50 -29.62
C VAL A 236 -14.31 -22.37 -29.05
N GLY A 237 -15.26 -22.14 -29.95
CA GLY A 237 -16.66 -22.00 -29.64
C GLY A 237 -17.55 -22.41 -30.82
N ALA A 238 -18.79 -22.73 -30.50
CA ALA A 238 -19.82 -22.98 -31.50
C ALA A 238 -20.69 -21.72 -31.63
N THR A 239 -20.88 -21.25 -32.86
CA THR A 239 -21.88 -20.22 -33.14
C THR A 239 -23.11 -20.88 -33.72
N VAL A 240 -24.27 -20.54 -33.16
CA VAL A 240 -25.55 -21.06 -33.62
C VAL A 240 -26.35 -19.88 -34.13
N ASP A 241 -26.70 -19.91 -35.42
CA ASP A 241 -27.74 -19.00 -35.88
C ASP A 241 -29.07 -19.48 -35.30
N ILE A 242 -29.59 -18.70 -34.36
CA ILE A 242 -30.85 -18.97 -33.67
C ILE A 242 -32.05 -18.37 -34.42
N ASN A 243 -31.85 -17.59 -35.48
CA ASN A 243 -32.96 -17.02 -36.26
C ASN A 243 -33.91 -18.10 -36.80
N PRO A 244 -33.41 -19.25 -37.32
CA PRO A 244 -34.27 -20.36 -37.75
C PRO A 244 -35.14 -20.97 -36.65
N LEU A 245 -34.71 -20.92 -35.38
CA LEU A 245 -35.50 -21.39 -34.22
C LEU A 245 -36.81 -20.61 -34.04
N PHE A 246 -36.87 -19.37 -34.56
CA PHE A 246 -38.06 -18.51 -34.50
C PHE A 246 -38.93 -18.60 -35.77
N THR A 247 -38.43 -19.24 -36.84
CA THR A 247 -39.15 -19.43 -38.10
C THR A 247 -39.59 -20.88 -38.34
N GLY A 248 -39.17 -21.82 -37.48
CA GLY A 248 -39.50 -23.25 -37.58
C GLY A 248 -38.54 -24.05 -38.47
N GLU A 249 -37.44 -23.43 -38.90
CA GLU A 249 -36.37 -24.06 -39.68
C GLU A 249 -35.25 -24.54 -38.76
N PRO A 250 -34.48 -25.58 -39.15
CA PRO A 250 -33.34 -26.03 -38.36
C PRO A 250 -32.24 -24.94 -38.33
N PRO A 251 -31.70 -24.58 -37.15
CA PRO A 251 -30.60 -23.63 -37.03
C PRO A 251 -29.36 -24.11 -37.77
N VAL A 252 -28.68 -23.18 -38.45
CA VAL A 252 -27.42 -23.47 -39.16
C VAL A 252 -26.27 -23.40 -38.17
N LEU A 253 -25.57 -24.54 -38.02
CA LEU A 253 -24.36 -24.63 -37.24
C LEU A 253 -23.18 -24.14 -38.06
N THR A 254 -22.46 -23.14 -37.54
CA THR A 254 -21.16 -22.77 -38.12
C THR A 254 -20.09 -22.96 -37.06
N TRP A 255 -19.20 -23.90 -37.29
CA TRP A 255 -17.97 -24.00 -36.50
C TRP A 255 -16.98 -22.97 -37.01
N THR A 256 -16.75 -21.95 -36.21
CA THR A 256 -15.71 -20.97 -36.46
C THR A 256 -14.43 -21.43 -35.77
N GLU A 257 -13.60 -22.22 -36.48
CA GLU A 257 -12.20 -22.46 -36.05
C GLU A 257 -11.36 -21.18 -36.13
N TRP A 258 -11.86 -20.18 -36.85
CA TRP A 258 -11.26 -18.85 -36.93
C TRP A 258 -12.31 -17.90 -37.50
N ASN A 259 -12.87 -16.97 -36.72
CA ASN A 259 -13.66 -15.91 -37.37
C ASN A 259 -13.59 -14.55 -36.67
N LYS A 260 -13.16 -13.56 -37.47
CA LYS A 260 -13.26 -12.13 -37.20
C LYS A 260 -14.72 -11.62 -37.22
N ASP A 261 -15.67 -12.49 -37.54
CA ASP A 261 -17.08 -12.20 -37.75
C ASP A 261 -18.02 -12.75 -36.65
N ILE A 262 -17.49 -13.14 -35.48
CA ILE A 262 -18.30 -13.54 -34.30
C ILE A 262 -19.34 -12.45 -33.92
N THR A 263 -19.11 -11.20 -34.32
CA THR A 263 -20.01 -10.05 -34.12
C THR A 263 -21.29 -10.05 -34.99
N LYS A 264 -21.43 -10.97 -35.96
CA LYS A 264 -22.58 -10.98 -36.90
C LYS A 264 -23.65 -12.04 -36.59
N LEU A 265 -23.42 -12.95 -35.64
CA LEU A 265 -24.39 -13.99 -35.29
C LEU A 265 -25.08 -13.71 -33.94
N PRO A 266 -26.40 -13.99 -33.84
CA PRO A 266 -27.20 -13.62 -32.66
C PRO A 266 -26.87 -14.42 -31.38
N PHE A 267 -26.18 -15.57 -31.49
CA PHE A 267 -25.76 -16.38 -30.34
C PHE A 267 -24.46 -17.17 -30.57
N SER A 268 -23.58 -17.14 -29.58
CA SER A 268 -22.30 -17.88 -29.54
C SER A 268 -22.11 -18.51 -28.16
N ILE A 269 -21.70 -19.78 -28.12
CA ILE A 269 -21.35 -20.49 -26.88
C ILE A 269 -19.93 -21.04 -26.97
N SER A 270 -19.06 -20.62 -26.04
CA SER A 270 -17.72 -21.22 -25.92
C SER A 270 -17.80 -22.61 -25.29
N ILE A 271 -16.79 -23.46 -25.53
CA ILE A 271 -16.75 -24.81 -24.95
C ILE A 271 -16.77 -24.79 -23.42
N PHE A 272 -16.07 -23.84 -22.79
CA PHE A 272 -16.08 -23.75 -21.33
C PHE A 272 -17.40 -23.21 -20.79
N THR A 273 -18.03 -22.28 -21.51
CA THR A 273 -19.40 -21.85 -21.18
C THR A 273 -20.37 -23.03 -21.29
N TYR A 274 -20.26 -23.86 -22.32
CA TYR A 274 -21.05 -25.08 -22.48
C TYR A 274 -20.84 -26.09 -21.34
N LEU A 275 -19.60 -26.23 -20.86
CA LEU A 275 -19.28 -27.03 -19.68
C LEU A 275 -19.75 -26.40 -18.35
N GLY A 276 -20.48 -25.28 -18.38
CA GLY A 276 -20.97 -24.59 -17.18
C GLY A 276 -19.93 -23.68 -16.52
N TYR A 277 -18.73 -23.58 -17.08
CA TYR A 277 -17.70 -22.65 -16.64
C TYR A 277 -17.84 -21.32 -17.38
N SER A 278 -18.67 -20.44 -16.83
CA SER A 278 -18.71 -19.04 -17.28
C SER A 278 -18.08 -18.13 -16.23
N ASN A 279 -16.84 -17.70 -16.47
CA ASN A 279 -16.41 -16.44 -15.88
C ASN A 279 -17.10 -15.33 -16.67
N SER A 280 -17.78 -14.41 -15.98
CA SER A 280 -18.44 -13.22 -16.56
C SER A 280 -17.52 -12.34 -17.41
N MET A 281 -16.23 -12.67 -17.48
CA MET A 281 -15.17 -11.99 -18.21
C MET A 281 -14.75 -12.66 -19.52
N ALA A 282 -15.36 -13.78 -19.93
CA ALA A 282 -15.13 -14.36 -21.26
C ALA A 282 -15.44 -13.35 -22.41
N GLY A 283 -16.27 -12.34 -22.14
CA GLY A 283 -16.55 -11.22 -23.05
C GLY A 283 -15.59 -10.01 -22.94
N GLY A 284 -14.62 -10.04 -22.02
CA GLY A 284 -13.74 -8.92 -21.76
C GLY A 284 -12.64 -8.69 -22.80
N GLY A 285 -12.40 -9.67 -23.68
CA GLY A 285 -11.35 -9.57 -24.70
C GLY A 285 -9.93 -9.61 -24.12
N TRP A 286 -8.95 -9.35 -24.99
CA TRP A 286 -7.52 -9.44 -24.69
C TRP A 286 -7.04 -8.64 -23.48
N LEU A 287 -7.72 -7.52 -23.18
CA LEU A 287 -7.36 -6.66 -22.05
C LEU A 287 -7.39 -7.43 -20.73
N PHE A 288 -8.42 -8.26 -20.49
CA PHE A 288 -8.51 -9.03 -19.24
C PHE A 288 -7.47 -10.14 -19.17
N ILE A 289 -7.16 -10.80 -20.29
CA ILE A 289 -6.09 -11.81 -20.34
C ILE A 289 -4.75 -11.18 -19.96
N ILE A 290 -4.45 -9.98 -20.49
CA ILE A 290 -3.23 -9.24 -20.17
C ILE A 290 -3.20 -8.87 -18.68
N LEU A 291 -4.31 -8.34 -18.14
CA LEU A 291 -4.41 -8.01 -16.71
C LEU A 291 -4.22 -9.23 -15.81
N TYR A 292 -4.77 -10.39 -16.18
CA TYR A 292 -4.53 -11.63 -15.46
C TYR A 292 -3.08 -12.07 -15.51
N ALA A 293 -2.46 -12.02 -16.69
CA ALA A 293 -1.05 -12.35 -16.85
C ALA A 293 -0.17 -11.46 -15.95
N PHE A 294 -0.45 -10.15 -15.91
CA PHE A 294 0.24 -9.24 -15.00
C PHE A 294 0.00 -9.58 -13.52
N MET A 295 -1.25 -9.85 -13.13
CA MET A 295 -1.58 -10.19 -11.75
C MET A 295 -0.91 -11.49 -11.30
N ILE A 296 -0.94 -12.54 -12.14
CA ILE A 296 -0.31 -13.84 -11.87
C ILE A 296 1.21 -13.69 -11.83
N ALA A 297 1.81 -12.95 -12.77
CA ALA A 297 3.23 -12.66 -12.77
C ALA A 297 3.64 -11.91 -11.49
N TRP A 298 2.85 -10.93 -11.07
CA TRP A 298 3.08 -10.17 -9.84
C TRP A 298 2.97 -11.06 -8.59
N ILE A 299 1.93 -11.90 -8.49
CA ILE A 299 1.76 -12.87 -7.38
C ILE A 299 2.97 -13.81 -7.32
N THR A 300 3.30 -14.43 -8.46
CA THR A 300 4.37 -15.41 -8.57
C THR A 300 5.73 -14.77 -8.24
N TYR A 301 5.98 -13.57 -8.75
CA TYR A 301 7.18 -12.81 -8.45
C TYR A 301 7.32 -12.51 -6.96
N ASN A 302 6.28 -11.98 -6.30
CA ASN A 302 6.34 -11.66 -4.87
C ASN A 302 6.53 -12.89 -3.98
N MET A 303 6.13 -14.08 -4.45
CA MET A 303 6.33 -15.34 -3.73
C MET A 303 7.73 -15.92 -3.94
N ILE A 304 8.26 -15.86 -5.16
CA ILE A 304 9.53 -16.53 -5.53
C ILE A 304 10.74 -15.59 -5.38
N ALA A 305 10.52 -14.28 -5.36
CA ALA A 305 11.60 -13.30 -5.27
C ALA A 305 12.52 -13.59 -4.07
N PRO A 306 13.85 -13.50 -4.27
CA PRO A 306 14.79 -13.68 -3.19
C PRO A 306 14.58 -12.58 -2.14
N ALA A 307 14.64 -12.95 -0.86
CA ALA A 307 14.62 -12.01 0.25
C ALA A 307 15.72 -10.95 0.08
N LYS A 308 15.36 -9.68 0.20
CA LYS A 308 16.32 -8.56 0.13
C LYS A 308 16.94 -8.29 1.50
N ARG A 309 16.19 -8.55 2.57
CA ARG A 309 16.60 -8.38 3.96
C ARG A 309 16.66 -9.72 4.68
N TYR A 310 17.55 -9.86 5.66
CA TYR A 310 17.69 -11.10 6.45
C TYR A 310 16.36 -11.54 7.08
N ARG A 311 15.56 -10.60 7.60
CA ARG A 311 14.25 -10.87 8.21
C ARG A 311 13.23 -11.49 7.25
N GLU A 312 13.25 -11.09 5.98
CA GLU A 312 12.28 -11.50 4.96
C GLU A 312 12.44 -12.97 4.55
N GLN A 313 13.57 -13.61 4.87
CA GLN A 313 13.77 -15.03 4.57
C GLN A 313 12.86 -15.93 5.42
N PHE A 314 12.42 -15.44 6.58
CA PHE A 314 11.63 -16.20 7.56
C PHE A 314 10.16 -15.76 7.63
N VAL A 315 9.81 -14.63 7.00
CA VAL A 315 8.46 -14.04 7.12
C VAL A 315 7.85 -13.83 5.74
N PHE A 316 6.56 -14.12 5.61
CA PHE A 316 5.77 -13.74 4.44
C PHE A 316 4.88 -12.52 4.79
N PRO A 317 5.02 -11.38 4.10
CA PRO A 317 4.13 -10.24 4.31
C PRO A 317 2.68 -10.64 4.03
N LEU A 318 1.79 -10.52 5.02
CA LEU A 318 0.38 -10.93 4.87
C LEU A 318 -0.34 -10.13 3.77
N ILE A 319 0.08 -8.89 3.51
CA ILE A 319 -0.46 -8.06 2.42
C ILE A 319 -0.28 -8.74 1.06
N ASN A 320 0.82 -9.50 0.87
CA ASN A 320 1.10 -10.22 -0.37
C ASN A 320 0.23 -11.49 -0.51
N ILE A 321 -0.55 -11.88 0.52
CA ILE A 321 -1.48 -13.01 0.48
C ILE A 321 -2.87 -12.57 -0.01
N ILE A 322 -3.23 -11.28 0.11
CA ILE A 322 -4.57 -10.78 -0.22
C ILE A 322 -4.91 -11.03 -1.70
N ALA A 323 -4.06 -10.58 -2.63
CA ALA A 323 -4.31 -10.79 -4.06
C ALA A 323 -4.41 -12.28 -4.46
N PRO A 324 -3.54 -13.19 -3.96
CA PRO A 324 -3.72 -14.63 -4.15
C PRO A 324 -5.04 -15.18 -3.60
N ILE A 325 -5.50 -14.73 -2.43
CA ILE A 325 -6.81 -15.12 -1.89
C ILE A 325 -7.94 -14.65 -2.81
N MET A 326 -7.88 -13.41 -3.29
CA MET A 326 -8.87 -12.87 -4.23
C MET A 326 -8.91 -13.69 -5.52
N LEU A 327 -7.75 -14.10 -6.05
CA LEU A 327 -7.66 -14.98 -7.21
C LEU A 327 -8.31 -16.35 -6.93
N ILE A 328 -8.08 -16.96 -5.77
CA ILE A 328 -8.73 -18.22 -5.38
C ILE A 328 -10.24 -18.06 -5.32
N ILE A 329 -10.73 -17.04 -4.60
CA ILE A 329 -12.16 -16.77 -4.47
C ILE A 329 -12.78 -16.62 -5.86
N PHE A 330 -12.12 -15.86 -6.74
CA PHE A 330 -12.57 -15.67 -8.10
C PHE A 330 -12.63 -16.98 -8.90
N VAL A 331 -11.57 -17.78 -8.89
CA VAL A 331 -11.55 -19.07 -9.60
C VAL A 331 -12.65 -19.99 -9.05
N LEU A 332 -12.79 -20.08 -7.73
CA LEU A 332 -13.80 -20.90 -7.07
C LEU A 332 -15.21 -20.39 -7.31
N TRP A 333 -15.42 -19.08 -7.50
CA TRP A 333 -16.72 -18.52 -7.83
C TRP A 333 -17.27 -19.18 -9.10
N GLY A 334 -16.41 -19.37 -10.11
CA GLY A 334 -16.74 -20.08 -11.35
C GLY A 334 -17.20 -21.53 -11.14
N TYR A 335 -16.86 -22.17 -10.02
CA TYR A 335 -17.27 -23.54 -9.68
C TYR A 335 -18.44 -23.59 -8.70
N ILE A 336 -18.47 -22.72 -7.68
CA ILE A 336 -19.41 -22.79 -6.54
C ILE A 336 -20.78 -22.22 -6.91
N PHE A 337 -20.82 -21.02 -7.48
CA PHE A 337 -22.11 -20.39 -7.83
C PHE A 337 -22.62 -20.82 -9.19
N ASN A 338 -21.73 -21.33 -10.05
CA ASN A 338 -22.09 -21.95 -11.30
C ASN A 338 -22.08 -23.48 -11.14
N SER A 339 -23.07 -24.02 -10.41
CA SER A 339 -23.21 -25.47 -10.15
C SER A 339 -23.17 -26.34 -11.42
N PHE A 340 -23.35 -25.72 -12.58
CA PHE A 340 -23.21 -26.33 -13.90
C PHE A 340 -21.77 -26.67 -14.27
N ALA A 341 -20.75 -25.92 -13.81
CA ALA A 341 -19.34 -26.26 -14.04
C ALA A 341 -19.01 -27.65 -13.48
N PHE A 342 -19.45 -27.92 -12.25
CA PHE A 342 -19.25 -29.21 -11.61
C PHE A 342 -20.07 -30.33 -12.27
N LYS A 343 -21.30 -30.03 -12.70
CA LYS A 343 -22.13 -31.00 -13.46
C LYS A 343 -21.56 -31.30 -14.84
N GLY A 344 -21.02 -30.29 -15.54
CA GLY A 344 -20.34 -30.43 -16.83
C GLY A 344 -19.05 -31.25 -16.71
N MET A 345 -18.26 -31.03 -15.66
CA MET A 345 -17.07 -31.83 -15.37
C MET A 345 -17.36 -33.30 -15.01
N THR A 346 -18.56 -33.59 -14.50
CA THR A 346 -18.99 -34.95 -14.11
C THR A 346 -19.87 -35.64 -15.15
N GLY A 347 -20.17 -34.97 -16.28
CA GLY A 347 -21.05 -35.50 -17.33
C GLY A 347 -22.53 -35.58 -16.95
N ASN A 348 -22.93 -34.99 -15.82
CA ASN A 348 -24.31 -34.98 -15.31
C ASN A 348 -25.04 -33.67 -15.67
N LEU A 349 -24.59 -32.99 -16.71
CA LEU A 349 -25.17 -31.73 -17.17
C LEU A 349 -26.36 -32.02 -18.07
N ASP A 350 -27.54 -31.53 -17.71
CA ASP A 350 -28.65 -31.44 -18.67
C ASP A 350 -28.33 -30.30 -19.63
N HIS A 351 -27.71 -30.66 -20.76
CA HIS A 351 -27.23 -29.69 -21.75
C HIS A 351 -28.37 -28.87 -22.36
N ILE A 352 -29.59 -29.42 -22.42
CA ILE A 352 -30.75 -28.74 -23.00
C ILE A 352 -31.25 -27.66 -22.01
N ASP A 353 -31.48 -28.02 -20.74
CA ASP A 353 -31.87 -27.05 -19.70
C ASP A 353 -30.80 -25.96 -19.53
N PHE A 354 -29.52 -26.34 -19.58
CA PHE A 354 -28.42 -25.40 -19.43
C PHE A 354 -28.34 -24.39 -20.58
N ILE A 355 -28.37 -24.84 -21.84
CA ILE A 355 -28.38 -23.93 -23.00
C ILE A 355 -29.64 -23.05 -22.98
N ALA A 356 -30.81 -23.60 -22.62
CA ALA A 356 -32.04 -22.83 -22.50
C ALA A 356 -31.93 -21.70 -21.45
N ARG A 357 -31.27 -21.96 -20.31
CA ARG A 357 -31.00 -20.95 -19.28
C ARG A 357 -30.05 -19.87 -19.77
N ILE A 358 -29.00 -20.23 -20.50
CA ILE A 358 -28.09 -19.24 -21.11
C ILE A 358 -28.89 -18.32 -22.05
N LEU A 359 -29.69 -18.90 -22.94
CA LEU A 359 -30.49 -18.13 -23.89
C LEU A 359 -31.55 -17.25 -23.19
N LYS A 360 -32.19 -17.76 -22.14
CA LYS A 360 -33.12 -16.98 -21.30
C LYS A 360 -32.41 -15.83 -20.59
N SER A 361 -31.21 -16.06 -20.06
CA SER A 361 -30.41 -15.03 -19.38
C SER A 361 -30.01 -13.88 -20.32
N ASN A 362 -29.76 -14.20 -21.59
CA ASN A 362 -29.48 -13.23 -22.65
C ASN A 362 -30.76 -12.63 -23.29
N LYS A 363 -31.95 -12.90 -22.72
CA LYS A 363 -33.26 -12.44 -23.23
C LYS A 363 -33.53 -12.86 -24.68
N ILE A 364 -32.95 -13.97 -25.11
CA ILE A 364 -33.17 -14.54 -26.45
C ILE A 364 -34.45 -15.38 -26.46
N ILE A 365 -34.65 -16.21 -25.44
CA ILE A 365 -35.91 -16.94 -25.21
C ILE A 365 -36.72 -16.13 -24.20
N ILE A 366 -37.80 -15.52 -24.67
CA ILE A 366 -38.63 -14.58 -23.90
C ILE A 366 -39.98 -15.22 -23.54
N GLY A 367 -40.47 -16.19 -24.34
CA GLY A 367 -41.78 -16.83 -24.17
C GLY A 367 -41.75 -18.36 -24.03
N LYS A 368 -42.86 -18.93 -23.55
CA LYS A 368 -43.03 -20.39 -23.39
C LYS A 368 -42.99 -21.13 -24.72
N ASP A 369 -43.64 -20.61 -25.75
CA ASP A 369 -43.68 -21.25 -27.08
C ASP A 369 -42.28 -21.32 -27.72
N GLN A 370 -41.45 -20.31 -27.50
CA GLN A 370 -40.05 -20.30 -27.94
C GLN A 370 -39.20 -21.33 -27.19
N TYR A 371 -39.48 -21.53 -25.90
CA TYR A 371 -38.83 -22.56 -25.10
C TYR A 371 -39.25 -23.97 -25.54
N ASP A 372 -40.54 -24.20 -25.80
CA ASP A 372 -41.05 -25.49 -26.23
C ASP A 372 -40.52 -25.88 -27.62
N ASN A 373 -40.46 -24.92 -28.56
CA ASN A 373 -39.82 -25.12 -29.88
C ASN A 373 -38.31 -25.39 -29.76
N PHE A 374 -37.62 -24.70 -28.85
CA PHE A 374 -36.21 -24.96 -28.55
C PHE A 374 -36.01 -26.39 -28.02
N VAL A 375 -36.81 -26.82 -27.04
CA VAL A 375 -36.74 -28.18 -26.48
C VAL A 375 -37.07 -29.23 -27.57
N ALA A 376 -38.04 -28.96 -28.43
CA ALA A 376 -38.39 -29.84 -29.54
C ALA A 376 -37.22 -30.00 -30.54
N PHE A 377 -36.53 -28.90 -30.88
CA PHE A 377 -35.34 -28.95 -31.72
C PHE A 377 -34.23 -29.80 -31.09
N PHE A 378 -33.89 -29.56 -29.82
CA PHE A 378 -32.81 -30.31 -29.15
C PHE A 378 -33.11 -31.80 -28.97
N ASN A 379 -34.40 -32.17 -28.95
CA ASN A 379 -34.84 -33.57 -28.95
C ASN A 379 -34.92 -34.20 -30.36
N SER A 380 -34.84 -33.40 -31.43
CA SER A 380 -34.78 -33.88 -32.81
C SER A 380 -33.44 -34.55 -33.15
N GLY A 381 -33.36 -35.24 -34.30
CA GLY A 381 -32.11 -35.87 -34.76
C GLY A 381 -30.95 -34.87 -34.90
N SER A 382 -31.20 -33.71 -35.50
CA SER A 382 -30.20 -32.64 -35.67
C SER A 382 -29.80 -31.99 -34.35
N GLY A 383 -30.73 -31.83 -33.40
CA GLY A 383 -30.44 -31.32 -32.06
C GLY A 383 -29.59 -32.29 -31.23
N LYS A 384 -29.84 -33.59 -31.35
CA LYS A 384 -29.00 -34.63 -30.72
C LYS A 384 -27.61 -34.69 -31.34
N GLU A 385 -27.50 -34.56 -32.66
CA GLU A 385 -26.21 -34.47 -33.36
C GLU A 385 -25.41 -33.23 -32.93
N PHE A 386 -26.09 -32.10 -32.71
CA PHE A 386 -25.50 -30.88 -32.14
C PHE A 386 -24.92 -31.12 -30.73
N ILE A 387 -25.71 -31.70 -29.83
CA ILE A 387 -25.24 -32.03 -28.47
C ILE A 387 -24.07 -33.03 -28.52
N ASN A 388 -24.17 -34.09 -29.32
CA ASN A 388 -23.09 -35.08 -29.47
C ASN A 388 -21.78 -34.44 -29.98
N THR A 389 -21.89 -33.46 -30.87
CA THR A 389 -20.73 -32.72 -31.40
C THR A 389 -20.12 -31.82 -30.32
N LEU A 390 -20.95 -31.08 -29.57
CA LEU A 390 -20.47 -30.28 -28.44
C LEU A 390 -19.85 -31.13 -27.33
N ASP A 391 -20.44 -32.28 -27.02
CA ASP A 391 -19.89 -33.25 -26.07
C ASP A 391 -18.55 -33.79 -26.55
N SER A 392 -18.44 -34.17 -27.82
CA SER A 392 -17.18 -34.67 -28.38
C SER A 392 -16.07 -33.62 -28.31
N GLN A 393 -16.38 -32.36 -28.61
CA GLN A 393 -15.42 -31.26 -28.59
C GLN A 393 -15.10 -30.80 -27.16
N SER A 394 -16.06 -30.85 -26.24
CA SER A 394 -15.84 -30.42 -24.86
C SER A 394 -15.01 -31.39 -24.00
N LYS A 395 -14.78 -32.62 -24.49
CA LYS A 395 -13.92 -33.62 -23.84
C LYS A 395 -12.51 -33.11 -23.50
N PHE A 396 -11.92 -32.21 -24.30
CA PHE A 396 -10.60 -31.65 -23.97
C PHE A 396 -10.66 -30.63 -22.83
N GLY A 397 -11.80 -29.96 -22.64
CA GLY A 397 -11.98 -28.91 -21.62
C GLY A 397 -12.13 -29.50 -20.22
N ILE A 398 -12.71 -30.70 -20.10
CA ILE A 398 -12.94 -31.38 -18.82
C ILE A 398 -11.63 -31.62 -18.03
N PRO A 399 -10.56 -32.21 -18.60
CA PRO A 399 -9.27 -32.35 -17.93
C PRO A 399 -8.68 -31.02 -17.47
N LEU A 400 -8.78 -29.96 -18.28
CA LEU A 400 -8.27 -28.63 -17.93
C LEU A 400 -8.98 -28.05 -16.70
N LEU A 401 -10.31 -28.18 -16.63
CA LEU A 401 -11.10 -27.76 -15.48
C LEU A 401 -10.75 -28.57 -14.22
N TRP A 402 -10.57 -29.90 -14.33
CA TRP A 402 -10.13 -30.73 -13.20
C TRP A 402 -8.74 -30.34 -12.69
N ILE A 403 -7.77 -30.13 -13.59
CA ILE A 403 -6.43 -29.69 -13.20
C ILE A 403 -6.51 -28.31 -12.52
N GLN A 404 -7.27 -27.36 -13.09
CA GLN A 404 -7.46 -26.04 -12.49
C GLN A 404 -8.05 -26.14 -11.08
N PHE A 405 -9.07 -26.97 -10.90
CA PHE A 405 -9.73 -27.21 -9.61
C PHE A 405 -8.78 -27.80 -8.56
N ILE A 406 -7.98 -28.82 -8.94
CA ILE A 406 -6.98 -29.42 -8.06
C ILE A 406 -5.94 -28.39 -7.62
N PHE A 407 -5.42 -27.57 -8.55
CA PHE A 407 -4.46 -26.52 -8.22
C PHE A 407 -5.07 -25.39 -7.38
N ALA A 408 -6.36 -25.09 -7.56
CA ALA A 408 -7.07 -24.15 -6.69
C ALA A 408 -7.14 -24.66 -5.25
N ILE A 409 -7.49 -25.93 -5.05
CA ILE A 409 -7.49 -26.56 -3.72
C ILE A 409 -6.08 -26.59 -3.12
N ALA A 410 -5.08 -27.01 -3.89
CA ALA A 410 -3.69 -27.02 -3.44
C ALA A 410 -3.23 -25.62 -2.99
N SER A 411 -3.58 -24.59 -3.75
CA SER A 411 -3.26 -23.19 -3.42
C SER A 411 -3.91 -22.74 -2.11
N ILE A 412 -5.14 -23.17 -1.81
CA ILE A 412 -5.82 -22.92 -0.52
C ILE A 412 -5.04 -23.56 0.62
N ILE A 413 -4.70 -24.85 0.48
CA ILE A 413 -3.97 -25.60 1.52
C ILE A 413 -2.63 -24.93 1.80
N PHE A 414 -1.84 -24.63 0.76
CA PHE A 414 -0.57 -23.94 0.94
C PHE A 414 -0.72 -22.53 1.55
N THR A 415 -1.77 -21.79 1.16
CA THR A 415 -2.06 -20.47 1.74
C THR A 415 -2.34 -20.58 3.24
N ILE A 416 -3.18 -21.54 3.66
CA ILE A 416 -3.48 -21.79 5.07
C ILE A 416 -2.21 -22.16 5.84
N VAL A 417 -1.40 -23.08 5.29
CA VAL A 417 -0.13 -23.51 5.90
C VAL A 417 0.82 -22.33 6.06
N VAL A 418 0.96 -21.47 5.04
CA VAL A 418 1.83 -20.28 5.12
C VAL A 418 1.31 -19.30 6.18
N ILE A 419 0.01 -19.06 6.27
CA ILE A 419 -0.57 -18.18 7.29
C ILE A 419 -0.31 -18.74 8.70
N MET A 420 -0.49 -20.04 8.91
CA MET A 420 -0.29 -20.69 10.21
C MET A 420 1.18 -20.69 10.64
N LEU A 421 2.10 -20.93 9.71
CA LEU A 421 3.54 -21.00 9.98
C LEU A 421 4.25 -19.64 9.90
N ASN A 422 3.54 -18.58 9.49
CA ASN A 422 4.09 -17.23 9.46
C ASN A 422 4.39 -16.78 10.90
N PRO A 423 5.63 -16.37 11.21
CA PRO A 423 5.99 -16.03 12.58
C PRO A 423 5.27 -14.74 13.00
N LYS A 424 4.72 -14.76 14.22
CA LYS A 424 4.03 -13.60 14.81
C LYS A 424 5.05 -12.61 15.36
N LEU A 425 4.70 -11.33 15.28
CA LEU A 425 5.49 -10.26 15.88
C LEU A 425 5.59 -10.49 17.40
N ASP A 426 6.81 -10.44 17.93
CA ASP A 426 7.06 -10.54 19.35
C ASP A 426 6.98 -9.15 19.99
N ARG A 427 5.80 -8.82 20.51
CA ARG A 427 5.57 -7.50 21.13
C ARG A 427 6.46 -7.26 22.35
N GLU A 428 6.80 -8.31 23.09
CA GLU A 428 7.65 -8.21 24.29
C GLU A 428 9.09 -7.93 23.88
N LYS A 429 9.64 -8.69 22.92
CA LYS A 429 10.98 -8.43 22.38
C LYS A 429 11.10 -7.03 21.77
N VAL A 430 10.06 -6.58 21.06
CA VAL A 430 10.02 -5.24 20.46
C VAL A 430 9.95 -4.14 21.53
N ALA A 431 9.10 -4.32 22.55
CA ALA A 431 9.01 -3.37 23.65
C ALA A 431 10.33 -3.31 24.44
N TYR A 432 10.95 -4.47 24.70
CA TYR A 432 12.24 -4.55 25.38
C TYR A 432 13.35 -3.84 24.59
N ALA A 433 13.47 -4.11 23.29
CA ALA A 433 14.44 -3.45 22.42
C ALA A 433 14.23 -1.92 22.35
N ASN A 434 12.98 -1.47 22.29
CA ASN A 434 12.66 -0.05 22.30
C ASN A 434 12.97 0.61 23.64
N ASN A 435 12.72 -0.07 24.75
CA ASN A 435 13.05 0.44 26.08
C ASN A 435 14.56 0.54 26.27
N GLU A 436 15.34 -0.47 25.88
CA GLU A 436 16.81 -0.42 25.89
C GLU A 436 17.35 0.70 25.01
N PHE A 437 16.76 0.90 23.83
CA PHE A 437 17.11 2.02 22.96
C PHE A 437 16.82 3.39 23.59
N GLN A 438 15.68 3.54 24.27
CA GLN A 438 15.34 4.77 24.99
C GLN A 438 16.28 5.00 26.18
N THR A 439 16.61 3.96 26.94
CA THR A 439 17.58 4.02 28.04
C THR A 439 18.94 4.48 27.51
N MET A 440 19.42 3.89 26.42
CA MET A 440 20.67 4.30 25.79
C MET A 440 20.68 5.77 25.37
N ILE A 441 19.59 6.25 24.74
CA ILE A 441 19.46 7.67 24.38
C ILE A 441 19.49 8.54 25.64
N ASN A 442 18.73 8.19 26.67
CA ASN A 442 18.67 8.96 27.91
C ASN A 442 20.02 9.01 28.63
N GLU A 443 20.76 7.90 28.64
CA GLU A 443 22.11 7.85 29.22
C GLU A 443 23.11 8.65 28.39
N ALA A 444 23.05 8.55 27.06
CA ALA A 444 23.89 9.34 26.18
C ALA A 444 23.65 10.85 26.32
N LEU A 445 22.39 11.27 26.48
CA LEU A 445 22.02 12.67 26.77
C LEU A 445 22.57 13.16 28.11
N GLN A 446 22.81 12.25 29.06
CA GLN A 446 23.43 12.52 30.35
C GLN A 446 24.96 12.36 30.32
N GLY A 447 25.57 12.14 29.15
CA GLY A 447 27.01 11.95 28.99
C GLY A 447 27.52 10.58 29.48
N ARG A 448 26.62 9.62 29.74
CA ARG A 448 26.96 8.24 30.15
C ARG A 448 26.91 7.30 28.94
N LYS A 449 27.72 6.24 28.98
CA LYS A 449 27.73 5.19 27.96
C LYS A 449 26.85 4.03 28.43
N HIS A 450 25.79 3.76 27.67
CA HIS A 450 25.00 2.53 27.77
C HIS A 450 25.31 1.64 26.57
N GLU A 451 25.57 0.36 26.80
CA GLU A 451 25.63 -0.63 25.73
C GLU A 451 24.31 -1.41 25.73
N ILE A 452 23.61 -1.45 24.59
CA ILE A 452 22.40 -2.25 24.45
C ILE A 452 22.76 -3.73 24.61
N ASP A 453 21.92 -4.48 25.34
CA ASP A 453 22.08 -5.92 25.49
C ASP A 453 22.23 -6.62 24.11
N PRO A 454 23.38 -7.28 23.84
CA PRO A 454 23.62 -7.96 22.57
C PRO A 454 22.66 -9.12 22.31
N SER A 455 22.00 -9.67 23.34
CA SER A 455 21.03 -10.78 23.21
C SER A 455 19.78 -10.41 22.39
N ILE A 456 19.50 -9.11 22.26
CA ILE A 456 18.38 -8.56 21.49
C ILE A 456 18.59 -8.77 19.99
N TYR A 457 19.85 -8.77 19.57
CA TYR A 457 20.29 -8.79 18.18
C TYR A 457 20.73 -10.19 17.75
N GLU A 458 20.63 -10.41 16.45
CA GLU A 458 21.10 -11.63 15.81
C GLU A 458 22.61 -11.63 15.65
N ASP A 459 23.20 -12.83 15.61
CA ASP A 459 24.64 -13.00 15.40
C ASP A 459 25.07 -12.36 14.07
N GLN A 460 26.07 -11.49 14.16
CA GLN A 460 26.62 -10.77 13.03
C GLN A 460 27.15 -11.72 11.94
N ALA A 461 27.71 -12.86 12.33
CA ALA A 461 28.22 -13.86 11.39
C ALA A 461 27.12 -14.42 10.47
N GLU A 462 25.91 -14.66 11.01
CA GLU A 462 24.78 -15.16 10.22
C GLU A 462 24.28 -14.12 9.19
N ILE A 463 24.29 -12.85 9.59
CA ILE A 463 23.83 -11.73 8.76
C ILE A 463 24.82 -11.46 7.64
N ASP A 464 26.12 -11.45 7.95
CA ASP A 464 27.17 -11.24 6.96
C ASP A 464 27.19 -12.39 5.94
N ALA A 465 27.04 -13.63 6.40
CA ALA A 465 26.89 -14.78 5.50
C ALA A 465 25.69 -14.64 4.56
N PHE A 466 24.56 -14.10 5.05
CA PHE A 466 23.39 -13.84 4.22
C PHE A 466 23.66 -12.78 3.14
N TYR A 467 24.24 -11.63 3.51
CA TYR A 467 24.54 -10.57 2.55
C TYR A 467 25.68 -10.93 1.59
N GLN A 468 26.65 -11.72 2.01
CA GLN A 468 27.69 -12.26 1.15
C GLN A 468 27.07 -13.20 0.10
N LYS A 469 26.16 -14.08 0.49
CA LYS A 469 25.42 -14.95 -0.44
C LYS A 469 24.59 -14.17 -1.47
N ILE A 470 24.07 -13.00 -1.11
CA ILE A 470 23.38 -12.11 -2.05
C ILE A 470 24.38 -11.49 -3.03
N ARG A 471 25.50 -10.95 -2.52
CA ARG A 471 26.57 -10.36 -3.34
C ARG A 471 27.17 -11.36 -4.32
N ASP A 472 27.48 -12.57 -3.87
CA ASP A 472 28.03 -13.64 -4.71
C ASP A 472 27.08 -14.01 -5.86
N LYS A 473 25.77 -14.03 -5.61
CA LYS A 473 24.76 -14.25 -6.65
C LYS A 473 24.70 -13.11 -7.67
N GLN A 474 24.85 -11.86 -7.22
CA GLN A 474 24.90 -10.71 -8.12
C GLN A 474 26.17 -10.74 -8.99
N ASN A 475 27.32 -11.02 -8.39
CA ASN A 475 28.59 -11.14 -9.11
C ASN A 475 28.57 -12.28 -10.13
N ARG A 476 27.99 -13.44 -9.79
CA ARG A 476 27.81 -14.54 -10.75
C ARG A 476 26.91 -14.19 -11.93
N LYS A 477 25.88 -13.36 -11.73
CA LYS A 477 25.03 -12.88 -12.84
C LYS A 477 25.79 -11.91 -13.75
N ASN A 478 26.57 -11.02 -13.16
CA ASN A 478 27.35 -10.04 -13.92
C ASN A 478 28.48 -10.69 -14.73
N ASN A 479 29.14 -11.72 -14.20
CA ASN A 479 30.19 -12.43 -14.94
C ASN A 479 29.63 -13.24 -16.11
N ARG A 480 28.47 -13.88 -15.94
CA ARG A 480 27.80 -14.58 -17.06
C ARG A 480 27.42 -13.62 -18.20
N HIS A 481 27.03 -12.39 -17.88
CA HIS A 481 26.73 -11.39 -18.91
C HIS A 481 27.98 -10.88 -19.66
N LYS A 482 29.18 -11.02 -19.09
CA LYS A 482 30.44 -10.62 -19.74
C LYS A 482 31.04 -11.70 -20.63
N ASP A 483 30.65 -12.96 -20.42
CA ASP A 483 31.11 -14.08 -21.25
C ASP A 483 30.20 -14.30 -22.48
N ASP A 484 29.04 -13.64 -22.53
CA ASP A 484 28.03 -13.71 -23.61
C ASP A 484 28.02 -12.44 -24.52
N GLU A 485 28.89 -11.45 -24.26
CA GLU A 485 29.23 -10.31 -25.15
C GLU A 485 30.57 -10.59 -25.85
#